data_AF-A0A7S2L2Q8-F1
#
_entry.id   AF-A0A7S2L2Q8-F1
#
_cell.length_a   1.000
_cell.length_b   1.000
_cell.length_c   1.000
_cell.angle_alpha   90.00
_cell.angle_beta   90.00
_cell.angle_gamma   90.00
#
_symmetry.space_group_name_H-M   'P 1'
#
loop_
_entity.id
_entity.type
_entity.pdbx_description
1 polymer ?
#
loop_
_entity_poly.entity_id
_entity_poly.type
_entity_poly.pdbx_seq_one_letter_code
_entity_poly.pdbx_strand_id
1 'polypeptide(L)'
;SCLRYKASSACHCSPSLLSTPTVIMSSTSPSSSSPSANVAPPPPDGASCWLCLEEGPDDSGAPLVRNCSCRGSSGFAHLSCIIEYAGNTTRQIIQRGVPTVGKDSATEVRNFATGYGDAFFKCPNCKQDYQGDLKGGTTKAFLSFNQTVFPDQNLHKSLQMGKATNRLRQLDAASNADRIEGEELVSKLLASIEELKQSGVPLFDMIEANVYVHCAGFYGGMSSDEGLKKAKSFYQKARDKYVIMGGKADKYVTMGRKFDLDMREINIKIGQIESRLRGSIGRQDKAAEIKLYRDKYDCCVEDGNDVRTVNAGIKLANVLYNAYRTIETEQLLDKMVTTSHRLHGPDHRCTVNAMSILKRVKERCVSLECEEGWFEALQYENDGEKCVLRVKGPIKEPRVTDEEKTITVPSGEVRPYKGTPVMFHGLKKAAHLNGKIGDVREFCQSADRYEVHLEDKGLKPVLAKHGNLKVLFDLPDPKKESS
;
A
#
# COMPACT_ATOMS: atom_id res chain seq x y z
N SER A 1 -26.80 3.99 -63.91
CA SER A 1 -25.38 3.64 -64.12
C SER A 1 -24.57 4.11 -62.92
N CYS A 2 -24.41 3.22 -61.94
CA CYS A 2 -23.63 3.44 -60.73
C CYS A 2 -22.13 3.55 -61.04
N LEU A 3 -21.48 4.63 -60.60
CA LEU A 3 -20.03 4.68 -60.46
C LEU A 3 -19.68 4.78 -58.97
N ARG A 4 -19.25 3.64 -58.42
CA ARG A 4 -18.64 3.53 -57.09
C ARG A 4 -17.22 4.08 -57.18
N TYR A 5 -16.97 5.22 -56.54
CA TYR A 5 -15.62 5.65 -56.21
C TYR A 5 -15.15 4.88 -54.97
N LYS A 6 -14.27 3.88 -55.17
CA LYS A 6 -13.48 3.29 -54.09
C LYS A 6 -12.32 4.24 -53.79
N ALA A 7 -12.48 5.10 -52.79
CA ALA A 7 -11.35 5.78 -52.17
C ALA A 7 -10.67 4.80 -51.20
N SER A 8 -9.59 4.17 -51.67
CA SER A 8 -8.63 3.44 -50.83
C SER A 8 -7.58 4.44 -50.35
N SER A 9 -7.90 5.27 -49.37
CA SER A 9 -6.89 6.00 -48.60
C SER A 9 -6.48 5.11 -47.43
N ALA A 10 -5.45 4.30 -47.64
CA ALA A 10 -4.70 3.70 -46.54
C ALA A 10 -4.02 4.85 -45.79
N CYS A 11 -4.66 5.35 -44.74
CA CYS A 11 -3.96 6.12 -43.71
C CYS A 11 -3.01 5.14 -43.02
N HIS A 12 -1.75 5.12 -43.45
CA HIS A 12 -0.65 4.61 -42.63
C HIS A 12 -0.41 5.60 -41.48
N CYS A 13 -1.32 5.59 -40.50
CA CYS A 13 -0.95 5.93 -39.14
C CYS A 13 -0.10 4.78 -38.63
N SER A 14 1.22 4.88 -38.81
CA SER A 14 2.14 4.10 -37.99
C SER A 14 1.81 4.41 -36.53
N PRO A 15 1.40 3.44 -35.71
CA PRO A 15 1.28 3.68 -34.29
C PRO A 15 2.72 3.81 -33.79
N SER A 16 3.17 5.04 -33.63
CA SER A 16 4.24 5.37 -32.69
C SER A 16 3.98 4.55 -31.43
N LEU A 17 5.01 3.84 -30.98
CA LEU A 17 5.03 3.14 -29.70
C LEU A 17 4.72 4.17 -28.62
N LEU A 18 3.43 4.45 -28.39
CA LEU A 18 2.95 5.19 -27.25
C LEU A 18 3.42 4.36 -26.08
N SER A 19 4.50 4.83 -25.46
CA SER A 19 4.99 4.32 -24.19
C SER A 19 3.76 4.20 -23.32
N THR A 20 3.34 2.98 -23.00
CA THR A 20 2.29 2.78 -22.01
C THR A 20 2.75 3.58 -20.81
N PRO A 21 2.04 4.64 -20.39
CA PRO A 21 2.16 5.13 -19.04
C PRO A 21 1.93 3.89 -18.21
N THR A 22 3.03 3.34 -17.68
CA THR A 22 2.88 2.49 -16.54
C THR A 22 2.30 3.48 -15.56
N VAL A 23 1.00 3.39 -15.29
CA VAL A 23 0.43 3.97 -14.09
C VAL A 23 1.07 3.14 -13.00
N ILE A 24 2.36 3.40 -12.76
CA ILE A 24 3.07 2.92 -11.61
C ILE A 24 2.21 3.54 -10.53
N MET A 25 1.55 2.69 -9.76
CA MET A 25 1.21 3.07 -8.40
C MET A 25 2.55 3.30 -7.70
N SER A 26 3.25 4.37 -8.07
CA SER A 26 4.21 4.97 -7.20
C SER A 26 3.37 5.20 -5.97
N SER A 27 3.82 4.64 -4.86
CA SER A 27 3.44 5.14 -3.56
C SER A 27 3.99 6.56 -3.44
N THR A 28 3.65 7.45 -4.38
CA THR A 28 3.52 8.87 -4.12
C THR A 28 2.47 8.90 -3.03
N SER A 29 2.99 8.81 -1.80
CA SER A 29 2.38 9.47 -0.67
C SER A 29 1.93 10.83 -1.22
N PRO A 30 0.65 11.22 -1.04
CA PRO A 30 0.12 12.46 -1.60
C PRO A 30 1.19 13.54 -1.46
N SER A 31 1.61 14.09 -2.60
CA SER A 31 2.78 14.97 -2.72
C SER A 31 2.80 15.93 -1.54
N SER A 32 3.93 15.99 -0.85
CA SER A 32 4.19 16.95 0.21
C SER A 32 4.29 18.37 -0.38
N SER A 33 3.21 18.90 -0.92
CA SER A 33 2.91 20.31 -0.64
C SER A 33 2.97 20.39 0.88
N SER A 34 3.91 21.17 1.42
CA SER A 34 4.02 21.40 2.86
C SER A 34 2.61 21.44 3.44
N PRO A 35 2.20 20.44 4.23
CA PRO A 35 0.81 20.38 4.65
C PRO A 35 0.59 21.68 5.39
N SER A 36 -0.27 22.55 4.83
CA SER A 36 -0.91 23.59 5.60
C SER A 36 -1.33 22.88 6.87
N ALA A 37 -0.68 23.20 7.99
CA ALA A 37 -0.70 22.38 9.20
C ALA A 37 -2.14 21.95 9.38
N ASN A 38 -2.43 20.65 9.19
CA ASN A 38 -3.79 20.16 9.27
C ASN A 38 -4.17 20.33 10.73
N VAL A 39 -4.71 21.51 11.05
CA VAL A 39 -5.14 21.86 12.38
C VAL A 39 -6.21 20.84 12.68
N ALA A 40 -5.89 19.92 13.60
CA ALA A 40 -6.85 18.91 14.02
C ALA A 40 -8.14 19.64 14.40
N PRO A 41 -9.32 19.12 14.01
CA PRO A 41 -10.58 19.74 14.40
C PRO A 41 -10.59 19.90 15.92
N PRO A 42 -11.11 21.04 16.42
CA PRO A 42 -11.15 21.28 17.86
C PRO A 42 -11.87 20.12 18.57
N PRO A 43 -11.47 19.78 19.80
CA PRO A 43 -12.19 18.81 20.59
C PRO A 43 -13.68 19.20 20.68
N PRO A 44 -14.62 18.24 20.62
CA PRO A 44 -16.02 18.53 20.84
C PRO A 44 -16.25 19.07 22.26
N ASP A 45 -17.30 19.86 22.45
CA ASP A 45 -17.67 20.41 23.76
C ASP A 45 -17.80 19.30 24.81
N GLY A 46 -17.23 19.53 26.00
CA GLY A 46 -17.19 18.54 27.09
C GLY A 46 -16.19 17.40 26.88
N ALA A 47 -15.30 17.46 25.88
CA ALA A 47 -14.17 16.56 25.82
C ALA A 47 -13.21 16.83 26.97
N SER A 48 -12.90 15.79 27.73
CA SER A 48 -11.92 15.81 28.81
C SER A 48 -10.79 14.82 28.55
N CYS A 49 -9.65 15.08 29.19
CA CYS A 49 -8.53 14.17 29.17
C CYS A 49 -8.90 12.88 29.91
N TRP A 50 -8.84 11.72 29.25
CA TRP A 50 -9.20 10.44 29.92
C TRP A 50 -8.21 10.02 31.04
N LEU A 51 -7.10 10.74 31.21
CA LEU A 51 -6.10 10.48 32.25
C LEU A 51 -6.28 11.38 33.49
N CYS A 52 -6.30 12.71 33.32
CA CYS A 52 -6.48 13.65 34.44
C CYS A 52 -7.94 14.08 34.66
N LEU A 53 -8.84 13.74 33.74
CA LEU A 53 -10.27 14.10 33.73
C LEU A 53 -10.57 15.60 33.56
N GLU A 54 -9.56 16.42 33.28
CA GLU A 54 -9.72 17.86 33.05
C GLU A 54 -10.16 18.17 31.61
N GLU A 55 -10.97 19.21 31.46
CA GLU A 55 -11.38 19.77 30.18
C GLU A 55 -10.40 20.85 29.71
N GLY A 56 -10.27 21.03 28.40
CA GLY A 56 -9.45 22.12 27.83
C GLY A 56 -7.95 21.83 27.76
N PRO A 57 -7.12 22.87 27.57
CA PRO A 57 -5.66 22.73 27.47
C PRO A 57 -4.99 22.28 28.77
N ASP A 58 -3.80 21.68 28.70
CA ASP A 58 -2.98 21.38 29.89
C ASP A 58 -2.32 22.64 30.47
N ASP A 59 -1.55 22.47 31.55
CA ASP A 59 -0.80 23.56 32.22
C ASP A 59 0.14 24.34 31.28
N SER A 60 0.55 23.74 30.16
CA SER A 60 1.40 24.40 29.15
C SER A 60 0.59 25.12 28.07
N GLY A 61 -0.74 25.09 28.14
CA GLY A 61 -1.64 25.58 27.11
C GLY A 61 -1.78 24.63 25.92
N ALA A 62 -1.28 23.39 25.99
CA ALA A 62 -1.38 22.44 24.89
C ALA A 62 -2.79 21.82 24.85
N PRO A 63 -3.45 21.79 23.69
CA PRO A 63 -4.82 21.31 23.59
C PRO A 63 -4.91 19.79 23.81
N LEU A 64 -6.13 19.30 24.08
CA LEU A 64 -6.44 17.88 24.00
C LEU A 64 -6.17 17.37 22.58
N VAL A 65 -5.49 16.23 22.49
CA VAL A 65 -5.24 15.56 21.21
C VAL A 65 -6.00 14.24 21.13
N ARG A 66 -6.49 13.92 19.93
CA ARG A 66 -7.08 12.63 19.61
C ARG A 66 -6.52 12.16 18.29
N ASN A 67 -5.78 11.07 18.34
CA ASN A 67 -5.16 10.45 17.18
C ASN A 67 -5.07 8.92 17.39
N CYS A 68 -6.17 8.34 17.90
CA CYS A 68 -6.38 6.91 18.04
C CYS A 68 -7.80 6.55 17.58
N SER A 69 -8.10 5.27 17.41
CA SER A 69 -9.40 4.78 16.93
C SER A 69 -10.50 4.71 18.00
N CYS A 70 -10.39 5.41 19.13
CA CYS A 70 -11.49 5.46 20.10
C CYS A 70 -12.72 6.15 19.46
N ARG A 71 -13.94 5.75 19.83
CA ARG A 71 -15.20 6.32 19.33
C ARG A 71 -15.81 7.31 20.33
N GLY A 72 -16.69 8.20 19.85
CA GLY A 72 -17.42 9.16 20.69
C GLY A 72 -16.51 10.25 21.26
N SER A 73 -16.76 10.70 22.50
CA SER A 73 -15.89 11.61 23.26
C SER A 73 -14.70 10.90 23.94
N SER A 74 -14.61 9.58 23.85
CA SER A 74 -13.48 8.82 24.41
C SER A 74 -12.21 9.01 23.59
N GLY A 75 -11.06 9.06 24.28
CA GLY A 75 -9.73 9.01 23.66
C GLY A 75 -9.06 10.37 23.42
N PHE A 76 -9.64 11.47 23.90
CA PHE A 76 -8.95 12.74 24.06
C PHE A 76 -8.08 12.71 25.30
N ALA A 77 -6.82 13.09 25.16
CA ALA A 77 -5.93 13.30 26.30
C ALA A 77 -4.88 14.36 25.95
N HIS A 78 -4.32 14.98 26.97
CA HIS A 78 -3.12 15.78 26.80
C HIS A 78 -1.95 14.87 26.41
N LEU A 79 -1.09 15.36 25.52
CA LEU A 79 0.11 14.62 25.11
C LEU A 79 1.01 14.36 26.32
N SER A 80 1.15 15.35 27.20
CA SER A 80 1.88 15.30 28.47
C SER A 80 1.39 14.15 29.37
N CYS A 81 0.08 14.06 29.60
CA CYS A 81 -0.51 12.95 30.38
C CYS A 81 -0.24 11.58 29.76
N ILE A 82 -0.37 11.43 28.42
CA ILE A 82 -0.08 10.14 27.75
C ILE A 82 1.39 9.76 27.96
N ILE A 83 2.32 10.70 27.80
CA ILE A 83 3.74 10.47 27.98
C ILE A 83 4.05 10.02 29.41
N GLU A 84 3.46 10.67 30.41
CA GLU A 84 3.62 10.31 31.81
C GLU A 84 3.07 8.91 32.10
N TYR A 85 1.84 8.65 31.68
CA TYR A 85 1.21 7.33 31.79
C TYR A 85 2.07 6.23 31.15
N ALA A 86 2.55 6.47 29.94
CA ALA A 86 3.36 5.51 29.20
C ALA A 86 4.73 5.28 29.85
N GLY A 87 5.36 6.35 30.36
CA GLY A 87 6.60 6.28 31.12
C GLY A 87 6.43 5.47 32.41
N ASN A 88 5.36 5.72 33.17
CA ASN A 88 5.04 4.98 34.40
C ASN A 88 4.75 3.51 34.12
N THR A 89 3.94 3.21 33.11
CA THR A 89 3.65 1.84 32.68
C THR A 89 4.92 1.10 32.27
N THR A 90 5.79 1.76 31.50
CA THR A 90 7.06 1.15 31.07
C THR A 90 8.01 0.92 32.26
N ARG A 91 8.10 1.87 33.20
CA ARG A 91 8.87 1.68 34.45
C ARG A 91 8.39 0.47 35.25
N GLN A 92 7.07 0.28 35.37
CA GLN A 92 6.51 -0.89 36.07
C GLN A 92 6.88 -2.20 35.38
N ILE A 93 6.86 -2.24 34.04
CA ILE A 93 7.29 -3.43 33.27
C ILE A 93 8.77 -3.74 33.54
N ILE A 94 9.63 -2.72 33.58
CA ILE A 94 11.05 -2.86 33.88
C ILE A 94 11.27 -3.35 35.32
N GLN A 95 10.53 -2.79 36.29
CA GLN A 95 10.62 -3.18 37.71
C GLN A 95 10.22 -4.63 37.97
N ARG A 96 9.32 -5.19 37.14
CA ARG A 96 8.98 -6.62 37.20
C ARG A 96 10.12 -7.53 36.72
N GLY A 97 11.21 -6.96 36.21
CA GLY A 97 12.38 -7.65 35.69
C GLY A 97 12.26 -7.96 34.21
N VAL A 98 13.38 -7.87 33.49
CA VAL A 98 13.52 -8.51 32.18
C VAL A 98 13.53 -10.01 32.45
N PRO A 99 12.64 -10.83 31.84
CA PRO A 99 12.69 -12.27 31.99
C PRO A 99 14.12 -12.75 31.72
N THR A 100 14.77 -13.32 32.73
CA THR A 100 16.14 -13.79 32.60
C THR A 100 16.17 -14.92 31.59
N VAL A 101 17.14 -14.91 30.68
CA VAL A 101 17.29 -15.95 29.66
C VAL A 101 17.67 -17.28 30.34
N GLY A 102 16.68 -17.99 30.85
CA GLY A 102 16.85 -19.25 31.56
C GLY A 102 15.52 -20.01 31.61
N LYS A 103 15.35 -21.00 30.72
CA LYS A 103 14.14 -21.86 30.55
C LYS A 103 12.80 -21.15 30.31
N ASP A 104 12.69 -19.86 30.59
CA ASP A 104 11.53 -19.03 30.33
C ASP A 104 11.26 -19.00 28.82
N SER A 105 10.02 -19.35 28.49
CA SER A 105 9.58 -19.58 27.11
C SER A 105 9.82 -18.33 26.25
N ALA A 106 10.13 -18.52 24.96
CA ALA A 106 10.24 -17.43 23.98
C ALA A 106 9.03 -16.46 24.00
N THR A 107 7.90 -16.91 24.56
CA THR A 107 6.69 -16.12 24.84
C THR A 107 6.92 -15.00 25.84
N GLU A 108 7.70 -15.18 26.91
CA GLU A 108 7.91 -14.15 27.93
C GLU A 108 8.83 -13.03 27.45
N VAL A 109 9.94 -13.40 26.79
CA VAL A 109 10.80 -12.42 26.10
C VAL A 109 10.01 -11.67 25.04
N ARG A 110 9.12 -12.36 24.31
CA ARG A 110 8.22 -11.72 23.36
C ARG A 110 7.26 -10.76 24.06
N ASN A 111 6.60 -11.18 25.13
CA ASN A 111 5.65 -10.36 25.87
C ASN A 111 6.32 -9.11 26.46
N PHE A 112 7.55 -9.25 26.97
CA PHE A 112 8.37 -8.12 27.38
C PHE A 112 8.67 -7.20 26.19
N ALA A 113 9.21 -7.74 25.09
CA ALA A 113 9.55 -6.94 23.90
C ALA A 113 8.34 -6.27 23.26
N THR A 114 7.16 -6.90 23.28
CA THR A 114 5.92 -6.32 22.78
C THR A 114 5.33 -5.32 23.75
N GLY A 115 5.37 -5.59 25.06
CA GLY A 115 4.85 -4.68 26.09
C GLY A 115 5.75 -3.46 26.32
N TYR A 116 7.04 -3.60 26.05
CA TYR A 116 8.03 -2.55 26.21
C TYR A 116 7.79 -1.41 25.22
N GLY A 117 7.32 -0.28 25.73
CA GLY A 117 6.98 0.88 24.92
C GLY A 117 5.59 0.84 24.30
N ASP A 118 4.83 -0.26 24.44
CA ASP A 118 3.48 -0.36 23.84
C ASP A 118 2.57 0.78 24.31
N ALA A 119 2.70 1.22 25.56
CA ALA A 119 1.95 2.36 26.09
C ALA A 119 2.29 3.70 25.41
N PHE A 120 3.49 3.85 24.84
CA PHE A 120 3.87 5.01 24.03
C PHE A 120 3.34 4.93 22.60
N PHE A 121 3.04 3.73 22.10
CA PHE A 121 2.65 3.55 20.70
C PHE A 121 1.18 3.25 20.52
N LYS A 122 0.50 2.70 21.53
CA LYS A 122 -0.89 2.25 21.47
C LYS A 122 -1.75 2.92 22.52
N CYS A 123 -2.98 3.24 22.12
CA CYS A 123 -4.00 3.70 23.05
C CYS A 123 -4.42 2.55 23.98
N PRO A 124 -4.43 2.74 25.31
CA PRO A 124 -4.83 1.69 26.23
C PRO A 124 -6.33 1.35 26.13
N ASN A 125 -7.16 2.22 25.57
CA ASN A 125 -8.60 2.00 25.44
C ASN A 125 -8.93 1.16 24.19
N CYS A 126 -8.54 1.62 22.99
CA CYS A 126 -8.86 0.91 21.74
C CYS A 126 -7.77 -0.07 21.27
N LYS A 127 -6.61 -0.11 21.95
CA LYS A 127 -5.43 -0.93 21.62
C LYS A 127 -4.83 -0.69 20.22
N GLN A 128 -5.23 0.39 19.55
CA GLN A 128 -4.71 0.79 18.25
C GLN A 128 -3.51 1.71 18.39
N ASP A 129 -2.63 1.70 17.38
CA ASP A 129 -1.49 2.59 17.30
C ASP A 129 -1.95 4.06 17.24
N TYR A 130 -1.22 4.94 17.93
CA TYR A 130 -1.37 6.38 17.78
C TYR A 130 -1.00 6.81 16.35
N GLN A 131 -1.59 7.91 15.89
CA GLN A 131 -1.44 8.48 14.55
C GLN A 131 -0.96 9.93 14.58
N GLY A 132 -0.66 10.48 13.40
CA GLY A 132 -0.34 11.89 13.20
C GLY A 132 0.69 12.45 14.19
N ASP A 133 0.41 13.63 14.70
CA ASP A 133 1.30 14.36 15.62
C ASP A 133 1.42 13.67 16.98
N LEU A 134 0.36 13.00 17.44
CA LEU A 134 0.41 12.24 18.70
C LEU A 134 1.45 11.12 18.60
N LYS A 135 1.46 10.36 17.49
CA LYS A 135 2.48 9.34 17.24
C LYS A 135 3.89 9.95 17.23
N GLY A 136 4.06 11.11 16.60
CA GLY A 136 5.34 11.83 16.57
C GLY A 136 5.80 12.23 17.97
N GLY A 137 4.91 12.85 18.75
CA GLY A 137 5.14 13.30 20.12
C GLY A 137 5.49 12.14 21.06
N THR A 138 4.69 11.08 21.10
CA THR A 138 4.96 9.92 21.96
C THR A 138 6.20 9.15 21.52
N THR A 139 6.48 9.06 20.21
CA THR A 139 7.72 8.45 19.70
C THR A 139 8.96 9.24 20.12
N LYS A 140 8.90 10.58 20.13
CA LYS A 140 9.98 11.43 20.64
C LYS A 140 10.17 11.21 22.14
N ALA A 141 9.09 11.24 22.90
CA ALA A 141 9.11 11.04 24.35
C ALA A 141 9.62 9.66 24.77
N PHE A 142 9.20 8.59 24.08
CA PHE A 142 9.72 7.24 24.31
C PHE A 142 11.23 7.18 24.15
N LEU A 143 11.77 7.92 23.18
CA LEU A 143 13.21 7.96 22.94
C LEU A 143 13.97 8.63 24.07
N SER A 144 13.47 9.78 24.53
CA SER A 144 14.02 10.49 25.69
C SER A 144 13.92 9.62 26.94
N PHE A 145 12.78 8.96 27.15
CA PHE A 145 12.59 8.01 28.24
C PHE A 145 13.65 6.89 28.20
N ASN A 146 13.88 6.29 27.03
CA ASN A 146 14.91 5.26 26.86
C ASN A 146 16.32 5.75 27.17
N GLN A 147 16.66 6.98 26.78
CA GLN A 147 17.98 7.56 27.09
C GLN A 147 18.18 7.71 28.60
N THR A 148 17.13 8.08 29.33
CA THR A 148 17.18 8.23 30.78
C THR A 148 17.23 6.89 31.51
N VAL A 149 16.43 5.91 31.06
CA VAL A 149 16.28 4.64 31.79
C VAL A 149 17.34 3.60 31.41
N PHE A 150 17.79 3.61 30.16
CA PHE A 150 18.83 2.70 29.66
C PHE A 150 20.00 3.53 29.14
N PRO A 151 20.87 4.03 30.05
CA PRO A 151 22.11 4.68 29.64
C PRO A 151 23.05 3.70 28.92
N ASP A 152 22.82 2.38 29.04
CA ASP A 152 23.49 1.38 28.21
C ASP A 152 23.17 1.62 26.72
N GLN A 153 24.24 1.75 25.95
CA GLN A 153 24.21 2.18 24.56
C GLN A 153 23.46 1.21 23.63
N ASN A 154 23.34 -0.07 23.97
CA ASN A 154 22.93 -1.10 23.01
C ASN A 154 21.41 -1.10 22.70
N LEU A 155 20.54 -1.09 23.71
CA LEU A 155 19.08 -1.00 23.48
C LEU A 155 18.71 0.35 22.85
N HIS A 156 19.38 1.42 23.29
CA HIS A 156 19.23 2.73 22.70
C HIS A 156 19.54 2.72 21.20
N LYS A 157 20.68 2.12 20.80
CA LYS A 157 21.06 1.96 19.39
C LYS A 157 20.01 1.21 18.57
N SER A 158 19.47 0.11 19.09
CA SER A 158 18.41 -0.65 18.40
C SER A 158 17.17 0.22 18.10
N LEU A 159 16.74 1.03 19.06
CA LEU A 159 15.61 1.95 18.88
C LEU A 159 15.93 3.07 17.91
N GLN A 160 17.15 3.62 17.95
CA GLN A 160 17.61 4.61 16.97
C GLN A 160 17.61 4.03 15.55
N MET A 161 18.02 2.77 15.39
CA MET A 161 17.94 2.08 14.10
C MET A 161 16.49 1.92 13.62
N GLY A 162 15.55 1.59 14.53
CA GLY A 162 14.12 1.57 14.22
C GLY A 162 13.58 2.91 13.72
N LYS A 163 14.09 4.03 14.25
CA LYS A 163 13.73 5.37 13.76
C LYS A 163 14.34 5.71 12.42
N ALA A 164 15.63 5.47 12.27
CA ALA A 164 16.33 5.70 11.01
C ALA A 164 15.72 4.87 9.87
N THR A 165 15.37 3.61 10.11
CA THR A 165 14.65 2.78 9.12
C THR A 165 13.26 3.32 8.79
N ASN A 166 12.49 3.76 9.79
CA ASN A 166 11.17 4.37 9.54
C ASN A 166 11.26 5.69 8.77
N ARG A 167 12.28 6.52 9.03
CA ARG A 167 12.55 7.74 8.26
C ARG A 167 12.97 7.40 6.84
N LEU A 168 13.88 6.44 6.67
CA LEU A 168 14.36 5.99 5.36
C LEU A 168 13.23 5.54 4.42
N ARG A 169 12.17 4.92 4.97
CA ARG A 169 10.97 4.51 4.22
C ARG A 169 10.11 5.66 3.69
N GLN A 170 10.28 6.87 4.22
CA GLN A 170 9.49 8.04 3.86
C GLN A 170 10.19 8.93 2.83
N LEU A 171 11.49 8.70 2.62
CA LEU A 171 12.30 9.49 1.70
C LEU A 171 11.98 9.11 0.26
N ASP A 172 11.79 10.12 -0.59
CA ASP A 172 11.73 9.94 -2.03
C ASP A 172 13.16 9.85 -2.59
N ALA A 173 13.62 8.64 -2.88
CA ALA A 173 14.96 8.40 -3.40
C ALA A 173 15.22 9.05 -4.78
N ALA A 174 14.18 9.52 -5.49
CA ALA A 174 14.34 10.31 -6.71
C ALA A 174 14.64 11.79 -6.44
N SER A 175 14.24 12.31 -5.27
CA SER A 175 14.55 13.67 -4.83
C SER A 175 16.01 13.76 -4.39
N ASN A 176 16.74 14.78 -4.85
CA ASN A 176 18.15 14.94 -4.52
C ASN A 176 18.38 15.17 -3.02
N ALA A 177 17.51 15.96 -2.37
CA ALA A 177 17.63 16.25 -0.93
C ALA A 177 17.39 14.98 -0.09
N ASP A 178 16.30 14.27 -0.38
CA ASP A 178 15.95 13.02 0.30
C ASP A 178 16.96 11.91 0.02
N ARG A 179 17.56 11.90 -1.18
CA ARG A 179 18.65 10.98 -1.52
C ARG A 179 19.86 11.18 -0.61
N ILE A 180 20.31 12.41 -0.41
CA ILE A 180 21.44 12.74 0.46
C ILE A 180 21.15 12.29 1.90
N GLU A 181 19.98 12.67 2.44
CA GLU A 181 19.57 12.26 3.78
C GLU A 181 19.50 10.73 3.91
N GLY A 182 18.96 10.05 2.90
CA GLY A 182 18.84 8.60 2.91
C GLY A 182 20.18 7.88 2.89
N GLU A 183 21.17 8.37 2.14
CA GLU A 183 22.53 7.83 2.14
C GLU A 183 23.24 8.01 3.49
N GLU A 184 23.05 9.17 4.14
CA GLU A 184 23.54 9.41 5.50
C GLU A 184 22.89 8.46 6.51
N LEU A 185 21.57 8.28 6.45
CA LEU A 185 20.84 7.36 7.31
C LEU A 185 21.27 5.91 7.11
N VAL A 186 21.46 5.47 5.86
CA VAL A 186 22.00 4.13 5.57
C VAL A 186 23.37 3.97 6.20
N SER A 187 24.27 4.94 6.04
CA SER A 187 25.63 4.89 6.60
C SER A 187 25.59 4.76 8.12
N LYS A 188 24.74 5.55 8.78
CA LYS A 188 24.53 5.50 10.24
C LYS A 188 23.95 4.16 10.71
N LEU A 189 23.00 3.60 9.96
CA LEU A 189 22.40 2.29 10.24
C LEU A 189 23.44 1.18 10.17
N LEU A 190 24.31 1.19 9.16
CA LEU A 190 25.38 0.21 9.00
C LEU A 190 26.44 0.33 10.10
N ALA A 191 26.84 1.55 10.47
CA ALA A 191 27.75 1.78 11.60
C ALA A 191 27.15 1.21 12.91
N SER A 192 25.86 1.47 13.15
CA SER A 192 25.15 0.96 14.34
C SER A 192 25.11 -0.58 14.37
N ILE A 193 24.96 -1.24 13.22
CA ILE A 193 25.02 -2.71 13.12
C ILE A 193 26.39 -3.22 13.54
N GLU A 194 27.47 -2.63 13.03
CA GLU A 194 28.83 -3.09 13.33
C GLU A 194 29.21 -2.85 14.80
N GLU A 195 28.82 -1.72 15.38
CA GLU A 195 29.00 -1.46 16.82
C GLU A 195 28.25 -2.49 17.68
N LEU A 196 26.99 -2.82 17.32
CA LEU A 196 26.22 -3.83 18.04
C LEU A 196 26.86 -5.22 17.93
N LYS A 197 27.41 -5.59 16.76
CA LYS A 197 28.17 -6.85 16.60
C LYS A 197 29.40 -6.90 17.51
N GLN A 198 30.15 -5.80 17.60
CA GLN A 198 31.35 -5.72 18.43
C GLN A 198 31.04 -5.78 19.94
N SER A 199 29.85 -5.32 20.35
CA SER A 199 29.43 -5.35 21.76
C SER A 199 29.19 -6.76 22.31
N GLY A 200 29.20 -7.80 21.48
CA GLY A 200 28.91 -9.19 21.89
C GLY A 200 27.45 -9.41 22.29
N VAL A 201 26.62 -8.37 22.27
CA VAL A 201 25.17 -8.50 22.42
C VAL A 201 24.67 -9.30 21.22
N PRO A 202 23.92 -10.39 21.42
CA PRO A 202 23.28 -11.11 20.33
C PRO A 202 22.37 -10.12 19.59
N LEU A 203 22.86 -9.54 18.50
CA LEU A 203 22.01 -8.77 17.61
C LEU A 203 20.93 -9.73 17.15
N PHE A 204 19.67 -9.35 17.31
CA PHE A 204 18.59 -10.11 16.69
C PHE A 204 18.87 -10.09 15.18
N ASP A 205 19.26 -11.24 14.61
CA ASP A 205 19.50 -11.43 13.17
C ASP A 205 18.37 -10.78 12.34
N MET A 206 17.15 -10.76 12.90
CA MET A 206 15.95 -10.10 12.38
C MET A 206 16.08 -8.57 12.25
N ILE A 207 16.67 -7.87 13.22
CA ILE A 207 16.89 -6.42 13.14
C ILE A 207 17.86 -6.11 11.99
N GLU A 208 18.95 -6.86 11.90
CA GLU A 208 19.94 -6.69 10.82
C GLU A 208 19.30 -6.94 9.45
N ALA A 209 18.55 -8.04 9.30
CA ALA A 209 17.83 -8.37 8.07
C ALA A 209 16.84 -7.26 7.68
N ASN A 210 16.06 -6.74 8.64
CA ASN A 210 15.10 -5.66 8.40
C ASN A 210 15.78 -4.37 7.96
N VAL A 211 16.91 -4.00 8.58
CA VAL A 211 17.70 -2.84 8.13
C VAL A 211 18.13 -3.01 6.69
N TYR A 212 18.67 -4.18 6.33
CA TYR A 212 19.05 -4.45 4.95
C TYR A 212 17.86 -4.38 3.97
N VAL A 213 16.69 -4.90 4.33
CA VAL A 213 15.47 -4.78 3.50
C VAL A 213 15.10 -3.30 3.28
N HIS A 214 15.20 -2.46 4.32
CA HIS A 214 14.88 -1.03 4.20
C HIS A 214 15.93 -0.25 3.39
N CYS A 215 17.22 -0.53 3.59
CA CYS A 215 18.28 0.01 2.74
C CYS A 215 18.08 -0.39 1.27
N ALA A 216 17.72 -1.65 1.03
CA ALA A 216 17.46 -2.15 -0.32
C ALA A 216 16.28 -1.45 -0.98
N GLY A 217 15.18 -1.25 -0.24
CA GLY A 217 14.01 -0.52 -0.73
C GLY A 217 14.33 0.92 -1.13
N PHE A 218 15.12 1.63 -0.31
CA PHE A 218 15.57 2.99 -0.60
C PHE A 218 16.39 3.07 -1.90
N TYR A 219 17.46 2.27 -2.02
CA TYR A 219 18.28 2.26 -3.23
C TYR A 219 17.51 1.78 -4.48
N GLY A 220 16.52 0.91 -4.30
CA GLY A 220 15.65 0.45 -5.38
C GLY A 220 14.77 1.57 -5.96
N GLY A 221 14.48 2.61 -5.17
CA GLY A 221 13.73 3.79 -5.59
C GLY A 221 14.52 4.74 -6.50
N MET A 222 15.85 4.79 -6.38
CA MET A 222 16.72 5.70 -7.16
C MET A 222 16.67 5.47 -8.67
N SER A 223 16.20 4.29 -9.12
CA SER A 223 16.06 3.89 -10.53
C SER A 223 17.31 3.95 -11.41
N SER A 224 18.48 4.32 -10.88
CA SER A 224 19.78 4.21 -11.53
C SER A 224 20.32 2.78 -11.45
N ASP A 225 21.16 2.39 -12.40
CA ASP A 225 21.82 1.07 -12.38
C ASP A 225 22.68 0.87 -11.11
N GLU A 226 23.33 1.94 -10.63
CA GLU A 226 24.09 1.88 -9.37
C GLU A 226 23.18 1.66 -8.17
N GLY A 227 22.06 2.40 -8.09
CA GLY A 227 21.05 2.21 -7.04
C GLY A 227 20.48 0.79 -7.06
N LEU A 228 20.15 0.26 -8.24
CA LEU A 228 19.69 -1.11 -8.41
C LEU A 228 20.74 -2.15 -7.97
N LYS A 229 22.02 -1.94 -8.28
CA LYS A 229 23.11 -2.82 -7.80
C LYS A 229 23.24 -2.79 -6.28
N LYS A 230 23.19 -1.61 -5.65
CA LYS A 230 23.19 -1.47 -4.18
C LYS A 230 21.97 -2.15 -3.56
N ALA A 231 20.78 -1.92 -4.12
CA ALA A 231 19.53 -2.54 -3.67
C ALA A 231 19.60 -4.07 -3.69
N LYS A 232 20.08 -4.65 -4.80
CA LYS A 232 20.30 -6.09 -4.94
C LYS A 232 21.25 -6.61 -3.85
N SER A 233 22.38 -5.95 -3.64
CA SER A 233 23.36 -6.34 -2.62
C SER A 233 22.74 -6.38 -1.22
N PHE A 234 21.96 -5.36 -0.84
CA PHE A 234 21.27 -5.36 0.45
C PHE A 234 20.19 -6.43 0.55
N TYR A 235 19.39 -6.66 -0.49
CA TYR A 235 18.42 -7.76 -0.49
C TYR A 235 19.11 -9.13 -0.34
N GLN A 236 20.27 -9.34 -0.96
CA GLN A 236 21.06 -10.56 -0.77
C GLN A 236 21.52 -10.71 0.69
N LYS A 237 22.06 -9.64 1.30
CA LYS A 237 22.43 -9.66 2.73
C LYS A 237 21.24 -9.98 3.64
N ALA A 238 20.08 -9.38 3.37
CA ALA A 238 18.85 -9.68 4.10
C ALA A 238 18.45 -11.16 3.96
N ARG A 239 18.44 -11.68 2.72
CA ARG A 239 18.13 -13.07 2.41
C ARG A 239 19.03 -14.03 3.19
N ASP A 240 20.34 -13.78 3.17
CA ASP A 240 21.30 -14.66 3.84
C ASP A 240 21.08 -14.69 5.36
N LYS A 241 20.66 -13.55 5.96
CA LYS A 241 20.24 -13.50 7.36
C LYS A 241 18.97 -14.30 7.64
N TYR A 242 17.96 -14.21 6.77
CA TYR A 242 16.75 -15.02 6.89
C TYR A 242 17.01 -16.53 6.73
N VAL A 243 17.95 -16.94 5.87
CA VAL A 243 18.39 -18.34 5.76
C VAL A 243 18.98 -18.84 7.07
N ILE A 244 19.87 -18.05 7.68
CA ILE A 244 20.48 -18.38 8.99
C ILE A 244 19.40 -18.50 10.07
N MET A 245 18.39 -17.62 10.07
CA MET A 245 17.27 -17.70 11.01
C MET A 245 16.37 -18.91 10.76
N GLY A 246 16.10 -19.25 9.49
CA GLY A 246 15.31 -20.43 9.11
C GLY A 246 15.96 -21.75 9.51
N GLY A 247 17.30 -21.83 9.46
CA GLY A 247 18.05 -22.98 9.99
C GLY A 247 17.93 -23.15 11.51
N LYS A 248 17.43 -22.13 12.22
CA LYS A 248 17.16 -22.15 13.68
C LYS A 248 15.65 -22.31 13.98
N ALA A 249 14.85 -22.81 13.02
CA ALA A 249 13.39 -22.83 13.07
C ALA A 249 12.78 -23.44 14.34
N ASP A 250 13.46 -24.42 14.98
CA ASP A 250 13.02 -25.00 16.25
C ASP A 250 12.84 -23.95 17.36
N LYS A 251 13.59 -22.83 17.30
CA LYS A 251 13.45 -21.71 18.24
C LYS A 251 12.34 -20.72 17.87
N TYR A 252 11.82 -20.79 16.64
CA TYR A 252 10.94 -19.79 16.04
C TYR A 252 9.71 -20.40 15.36
N VAL A 253 9.16 -21.49 15.90
CA VAL A 253 8.03 -22.24 15.31
C VAL A 253 6.87 -21.34 14.85
N THR A 254 6.57 -20.27 15.59
CA THR A 254 5.49 -19.32 15.26
C THR A 254 5.85 -18.29 14.18
N MET A 255 7.12 -18.11 13.81
CA MET A 255 7.56 -17.15 12.79
C MET A 255 7.96 -17.80 11.46
N GLY A 256 8.05 -19.13 11.37
CA GLY A 256 8.50 -19.83 10.17
C GLY A 256 7.77 -19.38 8.90
N ARG A 257 6.43 -19.40 8.90
CA ARG A 257 5.62 -18.96 7.75
C ARG A 257 5.89 -17.51 7.35
N LYS A 258 6.06 -16.61 8.32
CA LYS A 258 6.33 -15.19 8.05
C LYS A 258 7.70 -15.00 7.42
N PHE A 259 8.72 -15.69 7.92
CA PHE A 259 10.06 -15.68 7.33
C PHE A 259 10.08 -16.23 5.91
N ASP A 260 9.33 -17.30 5.64
CA ASP A 260 9.21 -17.85 4.29
C ASP A 260 8.56 -16.86 3.32
N LEU A 261 7.58 -16.08 3.80
CA LEU A 261 6.93 -15.04 3.00
C LEU A 261 7.88 -13.86 2.74
N ASP A 262 8.65 -13.42 3.74
CA ASP A 262 9.63 -12.34 3.57
C ASP A 262 10.78 -12.77 2.65
N MET A 263 11.25 -14.00 2.76
CA MET A 263 12.24 -14.61 1.85
C MET A 263 11.74 -14.65 0.40
N ARG A 264 10.49 -15.08 0.19
CA ARG A 264 9.87 -15.09 -1.14
C ARG A 264 9.77 -13.68 -1.72
N GLU A 265 9.40 -12.68 -0.90
CA GLU A 265 9.39 -11.27 -1.33
C GLU A 265 10.78 -10.80 -1.76
N ILE A 266 11.80 -11.06 -0.95
CA ILE A 266 13.18 -10.68 -1.24
C ILE A 266 13.65 -11.31 -2.57
N ASN A 267 13.37 -12.59 -2.79
CA ASN A 267 13.75 -13.27 -4.03
C ASN A 267 13.04 -12.68 -5.27
N ILE A 268 11.74 -12.35 -5.14
CA ILE A 268 11.00 -11.66 -6.21
C ILE A 268 11.63 -10.29 -6.50
N LYS A 269 11.97 -9.50 -5.47
CA LYS A 269 12.62 -8.19 -5.66
C LYS A 269 14.00 -8.31 -6.30
N ILE A 270 14.82 -9.30 -5.91
CA ILE A 270 16.10 -9.58 -6.57
C ILE A 270 15.88 -9.89 -8.06
N GLY A 271 14.95 -10.79 -8.40
CA GLY A 271 14.66 -11.14 -9.80
C GLY A 271 14.14 -9.96 -10.64
N GLN A 272 13.32 -9.08 -10.03
CA GLN A 272 12.86 -7.83 -10.64
C GLN A 272 14.04 -6.88 -10.92
N ILE A 273 14.93 -6.69 -9.94
CA ILE A 273 16.13 -5.84 -10.10
C ILE A 273 17.06 -6.38 -11.18
N GLU A 274 17.31 -7.69 -11.20
CA GLU A 274 18.15 -8.33 -12.21
C GLU A 274 17.59 -8.18 -13.63
N SER A 275 16.27 -8.30 -13.79
CA SER A 275 15.62 -8.09 -15.08
C SER A 275 15.79 -6.64 -15.56
N ARG A 276 15.63 -5.66 -14.66
CA ARG A 276 15.85 -4.24 -14.96
C ARG A 276 17.30 -3.96 -15.37
N LEU A 277 18.28 -4.49 -14.63
CA LEU A 277 19.70 -4.32 -14.92
C LEU A 277 20.13 -4.93 -16.27
N ARG A 278 19.42 -5.95 -16.77
CA ARG A 278 19.64 -6.52 -18.11
C ARG A 278 18.97 -5.72 -19.24
N GLY A 279 18.32 -4.60 -18.94
CA GLY A 279 17.52 -3.85 -19.91
C GLY A 279 16.30 -4.63 -20.41
N SER A 280 15.99 -5.79 -19.82
CA SER A 280 14.80 -6.54 -20.15
C SER A 280 13.61 -5.82 -19.54
N ILE A 281 12.62 -5.46 -20.36
CA ILE A 281 11.26 -5.19 -19.88
C ILE A 281 10.74 -6.55 -19.42
N GLY A 282 11.22 -6.99 -18.26
CA GLY A 282 10.99 -8.32 -17.75
C GLY A 282 9.49 -8.51 -17.68
N ARG A 283 8.98 -9.54 -18.36
CA ARG A 283 7.63 -10.04 -18.14
C ARG A 283 7.62 -10.47 -16.68
N GLN A 284 7.26 -9.55 -15.79
CA GLN A 284 7.21 -9.81 -14.36
C GLN A 284 6.31 -11.02 -14.18
N ASP A 285 6.76 -11.98 -13.37
CA ASP A 285 5.89 -13.07 -12.94
C ASP A 285 4.86 -12.51 -11.95
N LYS A 286 3.88 -11.80 -12.50
CA LYS A 286 2.79 -11.21 -11.75
C LYS A 286 2.01 -12.28 -11.00
N ALA A 287 1.99 -13.52 -11.48
CA ALA A 287 1.31 -14.61 -10.80
C ALA A 287 2.02 -14.98 -9.49
N ALA A 288 3.35 -15.09 -9.49
CA ALA A 288 4.12 -15.32 -8.27
C ALA A 288 3.98 -14.15 -7.27
N GLU A 289 4.01 -12.91 -7.75
CA GLU A 289 3.83 -11.72 -6.89
C GLU A 289 2.41 -11.67 -6.29
N ILE A 290 1.36 -11.89 -7.08
CA ILE A 290 -0.02 -11.99 -6.58
C ILE A 290 -0.14 -13.09 -5.53
N LYS A 291 0.41 -14.29 -5.81
CA LYS A 291 0.36 -15.41 -4.87
C LYS A 291 1.02 -15.05 -3.55
N LEU A 292 2.21 -14.45 -3.58
CA LEU A 292 2.91 -14.00 -2.38
C LEU A 292 2.04 -13.06 -1.53
N TYR A 293 1.45 -12.02 -2.14
CA TYR A 293 0.66 -11.06 -1.38
C TYR A 293 -0.70 -11.60 -0.92
N ARG A 294 -1.26 -12.60 -1.62
CA ARG A 294 -2.40 -13.39 -1.10
C ARG A 294 -1.99 -14.17 0.14
N ASP A 295 -0.90 -14.94 0.07
CA ASP A 295 -0.42 -15.71 1.22
C ASP A 295 -0.09 -14.81 2.42
N LYS A 296 0.44 -13.58 2.18
CA LYS A 296 0.66 -12.56 3.22
C LYS A 296 -0.65 -12.02 3.80
N TYR A 297 -1.63 -11.72 2.97
CA TYR A 297 -2.95 -11.29 3.41
C TYR A 297 -3.63 -12.37 4.25
N ASP A 298 -3.65 -13.61 3.77
CA ASP A 298 -4.24 -14.76 4.47
C ASP A 298 -3.55 -15.00 5.82
N CYS A 299 -2.21 -14.93 5.86
CA CYS A 299 -1.45 -15.02 7.11
C CYS A 299 -1.85 -13.93 8.12
N CYS A 300 -2.14 -12.70 7.67
CA CYS A 300 -2.61 -11.64 8.57
C CYS A 300 -4.07 -11.85 9.00
N VAL A 301 -4.94 -12.36 8.11
CA VAL A 301 -6.33 -12.68 8.46
C VAL A 301 -6.40 -13.74 9.56
N GLU A 302 -5.54 -14.76 9.49
CA GLU A 302 -5.42 -15.79 10.53
C GLU A 302 -4.98 -15.22 11.89
N ASP A 303 -4.12 -14.19 11.89
CA ASP A 303 -3.69 -13.45 13.10
C ASP A 303 -4.76 -12.49 13.66
N GLY A 304 -5.85 -12.25 12.91
CA GLY A 304 -6.96 -11.38 13.28
C GLY A 304 -7.18 -10.19 12.34
N ASN A 305 -8.31 -9.49 12.49
CA ASN A 305 -8.63 -8.32 11.68
C ASN A 305 -8.09 -7.04 12.35
N ASP A 306 -6.78 -6.83 12.31
CA ASP A 306 -6.15 -5.60 12.79
C ASP A 306 -5.66 -4.71 11.63
N VAL A 307 -4.94 -3.63 11.97
CA VAL A 307 -4.36 -2.69 10.99
C VAL A 307 -3.37 -3.36 10.02
N ARG A 308 -2.70 -4.45 10.42
CA ARG A 308 -1.77 -5.21 9.57
C ARG A 308 -2.55 -5.94 8.47
N THR A 309 -3.70 -6.52 8.82
CA THR A 309 -4.60 -7.20 7.87
C THR A 309 -5.14 -6.25 6.83
N VAL A 310 -5.60 -5.06 7.24
CA VAL A 310 -6.05 -4.01 6.30
C VAL A 310 -4.91 -3.61 5.37
N ASN A 311 -3.71 -3.33 5.90
CA ASN A 311 -2.57 -2.93 5.10
C ASN A 311 -2.07 -4.04 4.16
N ALA A 312 -2.14 -5.31 4.57
CA ALA A 312 -1.82 -6.45 3.72
C ALA A 312 -2.82 -6.57 2.57
N GLY A 313 -4.11 -6.37 2.84
CA GLY A 313 -5.15 -6.35 1.81
C GLY A 313 -4.97 -5.21 0.81
N ILE A 314 -4.61 -4.00 1.27
CA ILE A 314 -4.28 -2.87 0.38
C ILE A 314 -3.07 -3.19 -0.50
N LYS A 315 -2.02 -3.81 0.06
CA LYS A 315 -0.84 -4.22 -0.74
C LYS A 315 -1.20 -5.26 -1.81
N LEU A 316 -2.01 -6.26 -1.45
CA LEU A 316 -2.53 -7.23 -2.41
C LEU A 316 -3.36 -6.54 -3.50
N ALA A 317 -4.26 -5.62 -3.14
CA ALA A 317 -5.04 -4.84 -4.09
C ALA A 317 -4.16 -4.09 -5.09
N ASN A 318 -3.10 -3.42 -4.64
CA ASN A 318 -2.16 -2.73 -5.55
C ASN A 318 -1.50 -3.69 -6.56
N VAL A 319 -1.13 -4.89 -6.12
CA VAL A 319 -0.52 -5.91 -7.00
C VAL A 319 -1.54 -6.48 -7.99
N LEU A 320 -2.78 -6.71 -7.54
CA LEU A 320 -3.89 -7.09 -8.40
C LEU A 320 -4.17 -6.02 -9.46
N TYR A 321 -4.21 -4.74 -9.06
CA TYR A 321 -4.43 -3.60 -9.95
C TYR A 321 -3.34 -3.49 -11.02
N ASN A 322 -2.06 -3.59 -10.61
CA ASN A 322 -0.93 -3.60 -11.55
C ASN A 322 -0.94 -4.82 -12.48
N ALA A 323 -1.63 -5.89 -12.11
CA ALA A 323 -1.89 -7.05 -12.95
C ALA A 323 -3.17 -6.93 -13.78
N TYR A 324 -3.85 -5.78 -13.74
CA TYR A 324 -5.10 -5.45 -14.44
C TYR A 324 -6.30 -6.25 -13.93
N ARG A 325 -6.26 -6.74 -12.68
CA ARG A 325 -7.33 -7.50 -11.99
C ARG A 325 -8.27 -6.55 -11.26
N THR A 326 -8.88 -5.62 -11.99
CA THR A 326 -9.58 -4.47 -11.40
C THR A 326 -10.84 -4.88 -10.66
N ILE A 327 -11.62 -5.83 -11.18
CA ILE A 327 -12.80 -6.37 -10.47
C ILE A 327 -12.40 -6.92 -9.09
N GLU A 328 -11.41 -7.82 -9.05
CA GLU A 328 -10.90 -8.41 -7.79
C GLU A 328 -10.30 -7.34 -6.85
N THR A 329 -9.61 -6.35 -7.43
CA THR A 329 -9.02 -5.22 -6.69
C THR A 329 -10.10 -4.40 -5.99
N GLU A 330 -11.15 -4.02 -6.72
CA GLU A 330 -12.24 -3.19 -6.23
C GLU A 330 -13.01 -3.88 -5.10
N GLN A 331 -13.38 -5.15 -5.30
CA GLN A 331 -14.05 -5.96 -4.27
C GLN A 331 -13.20 -6.09 -3.00
N LEU A 332 -11.89 -6.32 -3.14
CA LEU A 332 -10.98 -6.40 -2.00
C LEU A 332 -10.87 -5.05 -1.27
N LEU A 333 -10.73 -3.95 -2.01
CA LEU A 333 -10.64 -2.61 -1.43
C LEU A 333 -11.94 -2.18 -0.75
N ASP A 334 -13.10 -2.49 -1.30
CA ASP A 334 -14.39 -2.25 -0.66
C ASP A 334 -14.48 -2.96 0.70
N LYS A 335 -14.06 -4.24 0.74
CA LYS A 335 -13.93 -5.00 2.00
C LYS A 335 -12.95 -4.33 2.96
N MET A 336 -11.80 -3.83 2.46
CA MET A 336 -10.80 -3.16 3.30
C MET A 336 -11.32 -1.82 3.85
N VAL A 337 -12.01 -1.01 3.04
CA VAL A 337 -12.65 0.24 3.47
C VAL A 337 -13.70 -0.06 4.53
N THR A 338 -14.61 -1.01 4.28
CA THR A 338 -15.65 -1.40 5.24
C THR A 338 -15.05 -1.89 6.56
N THR A 339 -14.05 -2.77 6.48
CA THR A 339 -13.37 -3.33 7.66
C THR A 339 -12.62 -2.24 8.43
N SER A 340 -11.85 -1.42 7.73
CA SER A 340 -11.05 -0.35 8.32
C SER A 340 -11.92 0.75 8.93
N HIS A 341 -12.99 1.16 8.25
CA HIS A 341 -13.96 2.12 8.76
C HIS A 341 -14.59 1.62 10.07
N ARG A 342 -14.99 0.35 10.11
CA ARG A 342 -15.55 -0.27 11.31
C ARG A 342 -14.55 -0.33 12.46
N LEU A 343 -13.32 -0.76 12.21
CA LEU A 343 -12.32 -0.98 13.25
C LEU A 343 -11.63 0.30 13.71
N HIS A 344 -11.34 1.19 12.77
CA HIS A 344 -10.43 2.30 12.97
C HIS A 344 -11.08 3.69 12.84
N GLY A 345 -12.25 3.77 12.23
CA GLY A 345 -12.95 5.01 11.89
C GLY A 345 -12.63 5.52 10.47
N PRO A 346 -13.42 6.49 9.97
CA PRO A 346 -13.27 7.06 8.62
C PRO A 346 -11.94 7.80 8.43
N ASP A 347 -11.50 8.55 9.44
CA ASP A 347 -10.34 9.44 9.33
C ASP A 347 -9.00 8.74 9.57
N HIS A 348 -9.03 7.46 9.96
CA HIS A 348 -7.82 6.71 10.21
C HIS A 348 -7.00 6.53 8.93
N ARG A 349 -5.68 6.71 9.01
CA ARG A 349 -4.78 6.71 7.84
C ARG A 349 -4.98 5.54 6.87
N CYS A 350 -5.14 4.31 7.37
CA CYS A 350 -5.35 3.16 6.48
C CYS A 350 -6.76 3.14 5.83
N THR A 351 -7.79 3.68 6.49
CA THR A 351 -9.13 3.85 5.91
C THR A 351 -9.07 4.84 4.76
N VAL A 352 -8.49 6.03 5.01
CA VAL A 352 -8.29 7.07 3.99
C VAL A 352 -7.47 6.55 2.81
N ASN A 353 -6.40 5.80 3.08
CA ASN A 353 -5.58 5.19 2.04
C ASN A 353 -6.38 4.16 1.20
N ALA A 354 -7.12 3.27 1.85
CA ALA A 354 -7.97 2.29 1.14
C ALA A 354 -9.03 2.99 0.29
N MET A 355 -9.68 4.04 0.80
CA MET A 355 -10.67 4.83 0.08
C MET A 355 -10.07 5.57 -1.12
N SER A 356 -8.88 6.16 -0.95
CA SER A 356 -8.17 6.85 -2.04
C SER A 356 -7.83 5.88 -3.18
N ILE A 357 -7.34 4.68 -2.85
CA ILE A 357 -7.04 3.66 -3.86
C ILE A 357 -8.34 3.14 -4.50
N LEU A 358 -9.39 2.88 -3.71
CA LEU A 358 -10.70 2.46 -4.21
C LEU A 358 -11.28 3.48 -5.20
N LYS A 359 -11.18 4.78 -4.88
CA LYS A 359 -11.60 5.86 -5.77
C LYS A 359 -10.88 5.77 -7.12
N ARG A 360 -9.56 5.61 -7.11
CA ARG A 360 -8.75 5.48 -8.35
C ARG A 360 -9.11 4.24 -9.15
N VAL A 361 -9.34 3.11 -8.48
CA VAL A 361 -9.74 1.84 -9.12
C VAL A 361 -11.10 1.96 -9.81
N LYS A 362 -11.99 2.82 -9.28
CA LYS A 362 -13.30 3.12 -9.86
C LYS A 362 -13.25 4.06 -11.08
N GLU A 363 -12.13 4.70 -11.35
CA GLU A 363 -11.96 5.52 -12.56
C GLU A 363 -11.89 4.61 -13.79
N ARG A 364 -12.88 4.71 -14.70
CA ARG A 364 -13.00 3.81 -15.86
C ARG A 364 -12.29 4.40 -17.07
N CYS A 365 -11.03 4.03 -17.27
CA CYS A 365 -10.20 4.55 -18.36
C CYS A 365 -10.58 3.97 -19.73
N VAL A 366 -10.77 4.83 -20.72
CA VAL A 366 -11.05 4.45 -22.11
C VAL A 366 -10.22 5.29 -23.08
N SER A 367 -10.11 4.86 -24.33
CA SER A 367 -9.59 5.66 -25.44
C SER A 367 -10.67 5.85 -26.51
N LEU A 368 -10.52 6.87 -27.35
CA LEU A 368 -11.37 7.15 -28.50
C LEU A 368 -10.62 6.82 -29.79
N GLU A 369 -11.33 6.48 -30.86
CA GLU A 369 -10.71 6.13 -32.15
C GLU A 369 -10.10 7.33 -32.88
N CYS A 370 -10.68 8.52 -32.70
CA CYS A 370 -10.28 9.74 -33.42
C CYS A 370 -9.44 10.72 -32.59
N GLU A 371 -9.21 10.44 -31.30
CA GLU A 371 -8.50 11.35 -30.39
C GLU A 371 -7.38 10.62 -29.66
N GLU A 372 -6.19 11.23 -29.66
CA GLU A 372 -5.07 10.76 -28.87
C GLU A 372 -5.29 11.06 -27.38
N GLY A 373 -5.09 10.05 -26.55
CA GLY A 373 -5.14 10.19 -25.10
C GLY A 373 -6.15 9.25 -24.46
N TRP A 374 -6.30 9.42 -23.15
CA TRP A 374 -7.16 8.61 -22.30
C TRP A 374 -8.23 9.49 -21.69
N PHE A 375 -9.40 8.90 -21.48
CA PHE A 375 -10.59 9.56 -20.96
C PHE A 375 -11.20 8.72 -19.84
N GLU A 376 -11.95 9.35 -18.95
CA GLU A 376 -12.74 8.65 -17.94
C GLU A 376 -14.17 8.49 -18.46
N ALA A 377 -14.61 7.25 -18.63
CA ALA A 377 -16.02 6.97 -18.86
C ALA A 377 -16.79 7.17 -17.56
N LEU A 378 -17.92 7.87 -17.61
CA LEU A 378 -18.72 8.18 -16.42
C LEU A 378 -20.01 7.38 -16.36
N GLN A 379 -20.76 7.36 -17.46
CA GLN A 379 -22.07 6.71 -17.53
C GLN A 379 -22.50 6.46 -18.97
N TYR A 380 -23.55 5.67 -19.13
CA TYR A 380 -24.27 5.51 -20.40
C TYR A 380 -25.54 6.38 -20.41
N GLU A 381 -25.89 6.91 -21.58
CA GLU A 381 -27.16 7.58 -21.87
C GLU A 381 -27.91 6.83 -22.98
N ASN A 382 -29.22 7.06 -23.10
CA ASN A 382 -30.08 6.48 -24.13
C ASN A 382 -29.94 4.94 -24.20
N ASP A 383 -30.22 4.25 -23.09
CA ASP A 383 -30.15 2.77 -22.98
C ASP A 383 -28.78 2.15 -23.35
N GLY A 384 -27.71 2.97 -23.32
CA GLY A 384 -26.35 2.57 -23.67
C GLY A 384 -26.00 2.69 -25.15
N GLU A 385 -26.82 3.38 -25.94
CA GLU A 385 -26.44 3.79 -27.30
C GLU A 385 -25.34 4.85 -27.29
N LYS A 386 -25.36 5.77 -26.31
CA LYS A 386 -24.36 6.82 -26.15
C LYS A 386 -23.61 6.65 -24.84
N CYS A 387 -22.30 6.82 -24.86
CA CYS A 387 -21.48 6.85 -23.66
C CYS A 387 -21.18 8.32 -23.33
N VAL A 388 -21.48 8.72 -22.11
CA VAL A 388 -21.05 10.01 -21.58
C VAL A 388 -19.64 9.83 -21.06
N LEU A 389 -18.71 10.47 -21.73
CA LEU A 389 -17.31 10.48 -21.33
C LEU A 389 -17.00 11.81 -20.66
N ARG A 390 -16.33 11.76 -19.52
CA ARG A 390 -15.55 12.93 -19.12
C ARG A 390 -14.33 12.98 -20.01
N VAL A 391 -14.31 13.96 -20.89
CA VAL A 391 -13.12 14.32 -21.63
C VAL A 391 -12.25 15.15 -20.73
N LYS A 392 -11.48 14.44 -19.90
CA LYS A 392 -10.17 14.95 -19.56
C LYS A 392 -9.12 14.24 -20.38
N GLY A 393 -9.13 14.56 -21.66
CA GLY A 393 -8.16 14.08 -22.60
C GLY A 393 -7.19 15.18 -22.99
N PRO A 394 -5.88 14.90 -22.97
CA PRO A 394 -5.25 13.76 -22.28
C PRO A 394 -5.27 13.97 -20.75
N ILE A 395 -5.45 12.89 -19.97
CA ILE A 395 -5.17 12.91 -18.51
C ILE A 395 -3.69 13.30 -18.36
N LYS A 396 -3.45 14.55 -17.94
CA LYS A 396 -2.12 15.05 -17.58
C LYS A 396 -1.90 14.82 -16.09
N GLU A 397 -0.70 14.39 -15.74
CA GLU A 397 -0.26 14.32 -14.34
C GLU A 397 0.46 15.63 -13.97
N PRO A 398 0.05 16.35 -12.90
CA PRO A 398 -1.03 16.02 -11.96
C PRO A 398 -2.44 16.35 -12.50
N ARG A 399 -3.44 15.52 -12.15
CA ARG A 399 -4.84 15.65 -12.59
C ARG A 399 -5.59 16.78 -11.83
N VAL A 400 -6.05 17.83 -12.53
CA VAL A 400 -6.83 18.97 -11.94
C VAL A 400 -8.34 18.92 -12.27
N THR A 401 -9.14 18.16 -11.52
CA THR A 401 -10.51 17.71 -11.93
C THR A 401 -11.49 18.81 -12.33
N ASP A 402 -11.32 20.03 -11.83
CA ASP A 402 -12.29 21.11 -12.01
C ASP A 402 -12.20 21.79 -13.39
N GLU A 403 -11.11 21.56 -14.12
CA GLU A 403 -10.90 22.06 -15.48
C GLU A 403 -11.36 21.06 -16.57
N GLU A 404 -11.91 19.91 -16.16
CA GLU A 404 -12.35 18.83 -17.07
C GLU A 404 -13.64 19.17 -17.82
N LYS A 405 -13.72 18.85 -19.12
CA LYS A 405 -14.97 18.96 -19.89
C LYS A 405 -15.63 17.59 -20.06
N THR A 406 -16.95 17.55 -20.14
CA THR A 406 -17.70 16.34 -20.50
C THR A 406 -18.07 16.40 -21.98
N ILE A 407 -17.89 15.29 -22.71
CA ILE A 407 -18.44 15.12 -24.06
C ILE A 407 -19.28 13.85 -24.11
N THR A 408 -20.22 13.81 -25.05
CA THR A 408 -21.00 12.62 -25.33
C THR A 408 -20.54 12.03 -26.66
N VAL A 409 -20.19 10.74 -26.66
CA VAL A 409 -19.78 10.03 -27.88
C VAL A 409 -20.66 8.80 -28.10
N PRO A 410 -20.79 8.31 -29.35
CA PRO A 410 -21.36 7.00 -29.62
C PRO A 410 -20.62 5.90 -28.87
N SER A 411 -21.32 4.96 -28.23
CA SER A 411 -20.68 3.89 -27.46
C SER A 411 -19.76 3.00 -28.31
N GLY A 412 -20.05 2.90 -29.62
CA GLY A 412 -19.21 2.19 -30.59
C GLY A 412 -17.82 2.80 -30.79
N GLU A 413 -17.60 4.08 -30.49
CA GLU A 413 -16.30 4.75 -30.61
C GLU A 413 -15.42 4.59 -29.36
N VAL A 414 -15.99 4.04 -28.28
CA VAL A 414 -15.30 3.84 -27.00
C VAL A 414 -14.51 2.54 -27.01
N ARG A 415 -13.22 2.64 -26.72
CA ARG A 415 -12.29 1.52 -26.64
C ARG A 415 -11.82 1.34 -25.20
N PRO A 416 -12.18 0.25 -24.49
CA PRO A 416 -11.80 0.09 -23.09
C PRO A 416 -10.29 -0.10 -22.94
N TYR A 417 -9.70 0.55 -21.94
CA TYR A 417 -8.28 0.38 -21.63
C TYR A 417 -8.01 -0.92 -20.88
N LYS A 418 -6.74 -1.34 -20.83
CA LYS A 418 -6.31 -2.52 -20.09
C LYS A 418 -6.63 -2.36 -18.59
N GLY A 419 -7.27 -3.35 -18.01
CA GLY A 419 -7.79 -3.34 -16.65
C GLY A 419 -9.19 -2.73 -16.52
N THR A 420 -9.82 -2.26 -17.58
CA THR A 420 -11.20 -1.74 -17.47
C THR A 420 -12.17 -2.90 -17.26
N PRO A 421 -13.00 -2.88 -16.20
CA PRO A 421 -14.10 -3.81 -16.06
C PRO A 421 -15.11 -3.63 -17.19
N VAL A 422 -15.50 -4.73 -17.83
CA VAL A 422 -16.45 -4.73 -18.94
C VAL A 422 -17.50 -5.82 -18.78
N MET A 423 -18.65 -5.62 -19.42
CA MET A 423 -19.73 -6.57 -19.55
C MET A 423 -19.92 -6.92 -21.03
N PHE A 424 -20.08 -8.21 -21.32
CA PHE A 424 -20.37 -8.67 -22.67
C PHE A 424 -21.81 -8.35 -23.07
N HIS A 425 -22.01 -7.90 -24.31
CA HIS A 425 -23.34 -7.68 -24.87
C HIS A 425 -23.39 -7.90 -26.39
N GLY A 426 -24.59 -8.12 -26.92
CA GLY A 426 -24.83 -8.21 -28.37
C GLY A 426 -24.16 -9.40 -29.07
N LEU A 427 -23.63 -10.37 -28.33
CA LEU A 427 -23.02 -11.57 -28.91
C LEU A 427 -24.10 -12.49 -29.46
N LYS A 428 -24.07 -12.73 -30.78
CA LYS A 428 -24.99 -13.67 -31.45
C LYS A 428 -24.53 -15.13 -31.34
N LYS A 429 -23.22 -15.38 -31.55
CA LYS A 429 -22.65 -16.75 -31.57
C LYS A 429 -22.31 -17.30 -30.19
N ALA A 430 -22.15 -16.42 -29.20
CA ALA A 430 -21.81 -16.77 -27.83
C ALA A 430 -22.78 -16.06 -26.87
N ALA A 431 -24.08 -16.21 -27.13
CA ALA A 431 -25.12 -15.51 -26.38
C ALA A 431 -25.11 -15.80 -24.88
N HIS A 432 -24.60 -16.97 -24.46
CA HIS A 432 -24.41 -17.35 -23.07
C HIS A 432 -23.40 -16.48 -22.30
N LEU A 433 -22.56 -15.71 -23.02
CA LEU A 433 -21.64 -14.76 -22.42
C LEU A 433 -22.26 -13.38 -22.19
N ASN A 434 -23.38 -13.03 -22.84
CA ASN A 434 -24.01 -11.73 -22.62
C ASN A 434 -24.41 -11.58 -21.15
N GLY A 435 -24.08 -10.43 -20.56
CA GLY A 435 -24.26 -10.14 -19.13
C GLY A 435 -23.12 -10.64 -18.22
N LYS A 436 -22.21 -11.48 -18.71
CA LYS A 436 -21.01 -11.86 -17.95
C LYS A 436 -20.03 -10.68 -17.90
N ILE A 437 -19.32 -10.55 -16.78
CA ILE A 437 -18.36 -9.48 -16.53
C ILE A 437 -16.91 -10.00 -16.52
N GLY A 438 -15.96 -9.14 -16.86
CA GLY A 438 -14.53 -9.46 -16.83
C GLY A 438 -13.65 -8.23 -16.96
N ASP A 439 -12.34 -8.42 -16.80
CA ASP A 439 -11.34 -7.37 -17.00
C ASP A 439 -10.70 -7.49 -18.39
N VAL A 440 -10.57 -6.37 -19.09
CA VAL A 440 -9.75 -6.30 -20.32
C VAL A 440 -8.27 -6.53 -19.98
N ARG A 441 -7.61 -7.54 -20.57
CA ARG A 441 -6.18 -7.81 -20.33
C ARG A 441 -5.28 -7.44 -21.48
N GLU A 442 -5.74 -7.56 -22.70
CA GLU A 442 -4.90 -7.33 -23.87
C GLU A 442 -5.76 -6.96 -25.06
N PHE A 443 -5.18 -6.22 -26.00
CA PHE A 443 -5.78 -5.96 -27.30
C PHE A 443 -4.97 -6.70 -28.36
N CYS A 444 -5.61 -7.68 -28.99
CA CYS A 444 -5.04 -8.45 -30.09
C CYS A 444 -5.23 -7.67 -31.40
N GLN A 445 -4.20 -6.93 -31.81
CA GLN A 445 -4.25 -6.08 -33.00
C GLN A 445 -4.58 -6.85 -34.29
N SER A 446 -4.06 -8.07 -34.44
CA SER A 446 -4.30 -8.90 -35.63
C SER A 446 -5.75 -9.38 -35.75
N ALA A 447 -6.43 -9.58 -34.62
CA ALA A 447 -7.82 -10.00 -34.59
C ALA A 447 -8.81 -8.83 -34.46
N ASP A 448 -8.32 -7.62 -34.17
CA ASP A 448 -9.10 -6.44 -33.77
C ASP A 448 -10.09 -6.79 -32.64
N ARG A 449 -9.56 -7.45 -31.59
CA ARG A 449 -10.32 -7.95 -30.45
C ARG A 449 -9.59 -7.77 -29.14
N TYR A 450 -10.36 -7.56 -28.09
CA TYR A 450 -9.90 -7.53 -26.71
C TYR A 450 -9.95 -8.94 -26.12
N GLU A 451 -8.87 -9.32 -25.46
CA GLU A 451 -8.83 -10.46 -24.56
C GLU A 451 -9.38 -10.03 -23.20
N VAL A 452 -10.53 -10.60 -22.84
CA VAL A 452 -11.22 -10.33 -21.57
C VAL A 452 -11.12 -11.57 -20.69
N HIS A 453 -10.67 -11.37 -19.45
CA HIS A 453 -10.62 -12.42 -18.44
C HIS A 453 -11.86 -12.30 -17.58
N LEU A 454 -12.75 -13.29 -17.68
CA LEU A 454 -14.00 -13.35 -16.93
C LEU A 454 -13.72 -13.54 -15.44
N GLU A 455 -14.64 -13.04 -14.60
CA GLU A 455 -14.57 -13.25 -13.15
C GLU A 455 -14.70 -14.73 -12.76
N ASP A 456 -15.47 -15.49 -13.53
CA ASP A 456 -15.57 -16.94 -13.39
C ASP A 456 -14.23 -17.61 -13.73
N LYS A 457 -13.52 -18.01 -12.68
CA LYS A 457 -12.17 -18.61 -12.74
C LYS A 457 -12.12 -19.91 -13.55
N GLY A 458 -13.26 -20.55 -13.81
CA GLY A 458 -13.33 -21.75 -14.63
C GLY A 458 -13.30 -21.49 -16.14
N LEU A 459 -13.55 -20.25 -16.56
CA LEU A 459 -13.64 -19.89 -17.97
C LEU A 459 -12.30 -19.41 -18.52
N LYS A 460 -12.02 -19.82 -19.76
CA LYS A 460 -10.86 -19.33 -20.50
C LYS A 460 -11.06 -17.86 -20.89
N PRO A 461 -9.97 -17.09 -21.09
CA PRO A 461 -10.07 -15.76 -21.67
C PRO A 461 -10.84 -15.76 -22.99
N VAL A 462 -11.64 -14.71 -23.22
CA VAL A 462 -12.52 -14.58 -24.39
C VAL A 462 -12.08 -13.40 -25.24
N LEU A 463 -12.04 -13.60 -26.56
CA LEU A 463 -11.76 -12.54 -27.54
C LEU A 463 -13.05 -11.91 -28.07
N ALA A 464 -13.27 -10.63 -27.79
CA ALA A 464 -14.44 -9.87 -28.26
C ALA A 464 -14.08 -8.53 -28.91
N LYS A 465 -14.93 -8.07 -29.82
CA LYS A 465 -14.83 -6.72 -30.40
C LYS A 465 -15.27 -5.67 -29.38
N HIS A 466 -14.77 -4.44 -29.46
CA HIS A 466 -15.21 -3.35 -28.57
C HIS A 466 -16.73 -3.14 -28.60
N GLY A 467 -17.37 -3.22 -29.78
CA GLY A 467 -18.84 -3.12 -29.89
C GLY A 467 -19.64 -4.27 -29.25
N ASN A 468 -18.96 -5.27 -28.67
CA ASN A 468 -19.57 -6.32 -27.85
C ASN A 468 -19.21 -6.19 -26.35
N LEU A 469 -18.57 -5.09 -25.96
CA LEU A 469 -18.14 -4.81 -24.60
C LEU A 469 -18.72 -3.46 -24.15
N LYS A 470 -19.46 -3.47 -23.04
CA LYS A 470 -19.86 -2.25 -22.32
C LYS A 470 -18.93 -2.06 -21.13
N VAL A 471 -18.48 -0.84 -20.88
CA VAL A 471 -17.75 -0.48 -19.66
C VAL A 471 -18.66 -0.69 -18.45
N LEU A 472 -18.15 -1.34 -17.42
CA LEU A 472 -18.89 -1.59 -16.19
C LEU A 472 -18.52 -0.52 -15.16
N PHE A 473 -19.46 0.38 -14.85
CA PHE A 473 -19.24 1.47 -13.89
C PHE A 473 -19.32 0.99 -12.45
N ASP A 474 -20.40 0.28 -12.11
CA ASP A 474 -20.60 -0.30 -10.78
C ASP A 474 -20.53 -1.81 -10.86
N LEU A 475 -19.73 -2.41 -9.97
CA LEU A 475 -19.72 -3.86 -9.80
C LEU A 475 -21.00 -4.31 -9.10
N PRO A 476 -21.60 -5.44 -9.50
CA PRO A 476 -22.71 -6.02 -8.76
C PRO A 476 -22.27 -6.33 -7.32
N ASP A 477 -23.17 -6.12 -6.36
CA ASP A 477 -22.91 -6.44 -4.96
C ASP A 477 -22.81 -7.98 -4.82
N PRO A 478 -21.65 -8.54 -4.44
CA PRO A 478 -21.46 -9.98 -4.36
C PRO A 478 -22.42 -10.67 -3.38
N LYS A 479 -23.07 -9.93 -2.47
CA LYS A 479 -24.04 -10.48 -1.52
C LYS A 479 -25.45 -10.67 -2.09
N LYS A 480 -25.79 -10.02 -3.20
CA LYS A 480 -27.15 -10.07 -3.77
C LYS A 480 -27.36 -11.22 -4.74
N GLU A 481 -26.30 -11.86 -5.23
CA GLU A 481 -26.41 -12.94 -6.22
C GLU A 481 -26.59 -14.34 -5.60
N SER A 482 -26.47 -14.48 -4.28
CA SER A 482 -26.65 -15.75 -3.57
C SER A 482 -28.01 -15.90 -2.86
N SER A 483 -28.89 -14.90 -3.00
CA SER A 483 -30.30 -14.92 -2.56
C SER A 483 -31.23 -15.08 -3.75
#